data_AF-A0A838DAK6-F1
#
_entry.id   AF-A0A838DAK6-F1
#
_cell.length_a   1.000
_cell.length_b   1.000
_cell.length_c   1.000
_cell.angle_alpha   90.00
_cell.angle_beta   90.00
_cell.angle_gamma   90.00
#
_symmetry.space_group_name_H-M   'P 1'
#
loop_
_entity.id
_entity.type
_entity.pdbx_description
1 polymer ?
#
loop_
_entity_poly.entity_id
_entity_poly.type
_entity_poly.pdbx_seq_one_letter_code
_entity_poly.pdbx_strand_id
1 'polypeptide(L)'
;MKASFSLRSVTNSSRLITLSISVFILLLFVDYYISSISDVAIGFIQTTAGSVLFAIIITMSLLGSFIVINRILTIVNKRKSIFSKYKMLLRMMQLILYSLSAFLLFDIIAESKYYTINLTLITIFSYGSSIGLSLLVSSKLLSWYRENKNKFSLLFGISIFFIFINNLVSIFLFATVLSEKPFEITTSTPIIFNFECNNDSLYCVFKESIINIQSYSMMAYFALFWICNYFLLHYQIKKIGRTRFFVLTSLPLVLFFFVFIYHYDELYSLSENMNFDESIVFMLQIFMVIVSTTFCGILYGIGFKSVANLLKMSPKVEGHLKMASYGIILFFITANATIVGASFPPFGIPSIIFLPFASLLFYVGIYYSIIAISNDIRVRKYIKNSAYKELE
;
A
#
# COMPACT_ATOMS: atom_id res chain seq x y z
N MET A 1 34.63 -34.71 3.08
CA MET A 1 34.09 -35.29 1.83
C MET A 1 32.93 -34.41 1.39
N LYS A 2 33.09 -33.73 0.25
CA LYS A 2 32.13 -32.79 -0.34
C LYS A 2 30.88 -33.55 -0.81
N ALA A 3 29.70 -33.05 -0.46
CA ALA A 3 28.51 -33.23 -1.29
C ALA A 3 27.82 -31.88 -1.41
N SER A 4 28.03 -31.29 -2.59
CA SER A 4 27.46 -30.06 -3.09
C SER A 4 25.93 -30.11 -3.05
N PHE A 5 25.32 -29.43 -2.09
CA PHE A 5 23.92 -29.02 -2.20
C PHE A 5 23.86 -27.92 -3.25
N SER A 6 23.66 -28.34 -4.49
CA SER A 6 23.75 -27.53 -5.69
C SER A 6 22.83 -26.31 -5.61
N LEU A 7 23.35 -25.15 -6.02
CA LEU A 7 22.66 -23.86 -6.19
C LEU A 7 21.45 -23.89 -7.16
N ARG A 8 21.07 -25.06 -7.68
CA ARG A 8 19.99 -25.25 -8.65
C ARG A 8 18.59 -25.31 -8.01
N SER A 9 18.48 -25.56 -6.71
CA SER A 9 17.18 -25.55 -5.99
C SER A 9 16.74 -24.15 -5.54
N VAL A 10 17.66 -23.18 -5.47
CA VAL A 10 17.38 -21.80 -5.05
C VAL A 10 16.78 -20.95 -6.18
N THR A 11 17.05 -21.30 -7.44
CA THR A 11 16.50 -20.59 -8.59
C THR A 11 15.02 -20.92 -8.83
N ASN A 12 14.58 -22.17 -8.65
CA ASN A 12 13.16 -22.53 -8.69
C ASN A 12 12.35 -21.97 -7.52
N SER A 13 12.90 -21.95 -6.30
CA SER A 13 12.21 -21.36 -5.15
C SER A 13 12.05 -19.84 -5.28
N SER A 14 13.04 -19.14 -5.84
CA SER A 14 12.92 -17.69 -6.07
C SER A 14 11.84 -17.33 -7.10
N ARG A 15 11.69 -18.11 -8.18
CA ARG A 15 10.64 -17.93 -9.19
C ARG A 15 9.24 -18.20 -8.63
N LEU A 16 9.10 -19.29 -7.87
CA LEU A 16 7.84 -19.64 -7.19
C LEU A 16 7.41 -18.57 -6.18
N ILE A 17 8.36 -18.03 -5.40
CA ILE A 17 8.07 -16.93 -4.46
C ILE A 17 7.65 -15.66 -5.21
N THR A 18 8.33 -15.31 -6.31
CA THR A 18 7.90 -14.14 -7.10
C THR A 18 6.53 -14.34 -7.72
N LEU A 19 6.22 -15.55 -8.19
CA LEU A 19 4.92 -15.88 -8.78
C LEU A 19 3.81 -15.81 -7.73
N SER A 20 4.04 -16.36 -6.52
CA SER A 20 3.10 -16.26 -5.40
C SER A 20 2.81 -14.82 -5.00
N ILE A 21 3.84 -13.96 -4.92
CA ILE A 21 3.65 -12.53 -4.61
C ILE A 21 2.88 -11.83 -5.74
N SER A 22 3.17 -12.15 -7.01
CA SER A 22 2.44 -11.58 -8.15
C SER A 22 0.97 -11.98 -8.17
N VAL A 23 0.66 -13.24 -7.87
CA VAL A 23 -0.74 -13.72 -7.72
C VAL A 23 -1.43 -12.98 -6.58
N PHE A 24 -0.76 -12.79 -5.45
CA PHE A 24 -1.32 -12.07 -4.32
C PHE A 24 -1.58 -10.58 -4.62
N ILE A 25 -0.67 -9.92 -5.35
CA ILE A 25 -0.85 -8.56 -5.86
C ILE A 25 -2.11 -8.48 -6.75
N LEU A 26 -2.29 -9.46 -7.64
CA LEU A 26 -3.44 -9.51 -8.53
C LEU A 26 -4.75 -9.71 -7.75
N LEU A 27 -4.77 -10.57 -6.73
CA LEU A 27 -5.94 -10.76 -5.88
C LEU A 27 -6.34 -9.48 -5.14
N LEU A 28 -5.38 -8.76 -4.57
CA LEU A 28 -5.65 -7.48 -3.91
C LEU A 28 -6.10 -6.39 -4.90
N PHE A 29 -5.58 -6.41 -6.13
CA PHE A 29 -6.05 -5.52 -7.19
C PHE A 29 -7.52 -5.80 -7.56
N VAL A 30 -7.90 -7.07 -7.66
CA VAL A 30 -9.29 -7.48 -7.92
C VAL A 30 -10.20 -7.03 -6.77
N ASP A 31 -9.78 -7.22 -5.52
CA ASP A 31 -10.50 -6.73 -4.34
C ASP A 31 -10.72 -5.21 -4.39
N TYR A 32 -9.66 -4.46 -4.68
CA TYR A 32 -9.73 -3.00 -4.82
C TYR A 32 -10.67 -2.58 -5.95
N TYR A 33 -10.58 -3.22 -7.12
CA TYR A 33 -11.45 -2.92 -8.25
C TYR A 33 -12.93 -3.15 -7.91
N ILE A 34 -13.28 -4.36 -7.43
CA ILE A 34 -14.67 -4.71 -7.08
C ILE A 34 -15.22 -3.78 -5.99
N SER A 35 -14.39 -3.40 -5.00
CA SER A 35 -14.82 -2.48 -3.94
C SER A 35 -15.24 -1.10 -4.47
N SER A 36 -14.61 -0.65 -5.57
CA SER A 36 -14.79 0.68 -6.13
C SER A 36 -15.94 0.78 -7.13
N ILE A 37 -16.41 -0.35 -7.66
CA ILE A 37 -17.55 -0.44 -8.59
C ILE A 37 -18.73 -1.20 -7.98
N SER A 38 -18.82 -1.25 -6.65
CA SER A 38 -19.74 -2.17 -5.96
C SER A 38 -21.22 -1.86 -6.17
N ASP A 39 -21.57 -0.66 -6.57
CA ASP A 39 -22.90 -0.18 -6.96
C ASP A 39 -23.34 -0.69 -8.34
N VAL A 40 -22.41 -0.87 -9.27
CA VAL A 40 -22.68 -1.42 -10.61
C VAL A 40 -22.53 -2.95 -10.60
N ALA A 41 -21.58 -3.47 -9.83
CA ALA A 41 -21.25 -4.90 -9.80
C ALA A 41 -22.16 -5.74 -8.87
N ILE A 42 -23.31 -5.21 -8.44
CA ILE A 42 -24.24 -5.87 -7.48
C ILE A 42 -24.60 -7.28 -7.95
N GLY A 43 -24.95 -7.42 -9.23
CA GLY A 43 -25.35 -8.69 -9.83
C GLY A 43 -24.27 -9.78 -9.77
N PHE A 44 -22.98 -9.41 -9.69
CA PHE A 44 -21.89 -10.37 -9.46
C PHE A 44 -21.60 -10.55 -7.97
N ILE A 45 -21.51 -9.45 -7.21
CA ILE A 45 -21.12 -9.45 -5.79
C ILE A 45 -22.05 -10.32 -4.94
N GLN A 46 -23.37 -10.25 -5.21
CA GLN A 46 -24.38 -10.99 -4.46
C GLN A 46 -24.49 -12.48 -4.84
N THR A 47 -23.76 -12.93 -5.87
CA THR A 47 -23.77 -14.35 -6.27
C THR A 47 -22.95 -15.22 -5.32
N THR A 48 -23.22 -16.53 -5.35
CA THR A 48 -22.38 -17.52 -4.66
C THR A 48 -20.92 -17.42 -5.09
N ALA A 49 -20.65 -17.16 -6.38
CA ALA A 49 -19.30 -16.96 -6.89
C ALA A 49 -18.62 -15.72 -6.27
N GLY A 50 -19.34 -14.60 -6.13
CA GLY A 50 -18.84 -13.39 -5.47
C GLY A 50 -18.46 -13.64 -4.01
N SER A 51 -19.33 -14.32 -3.26
CA SER A 51 -19.06 -14.70 -1.86
C SER A 51 -17.85 -15.64 -1.70
N VAL A 52 -17.70 -16.63 -2.58
CA VAL A 52 -16.56 -17.56 -2.59
C VAL A 52 -15.27 -16.81 -2.92
N LEU A 53 -15.29 -15.92 -3.91
CA LEU A 53 -14.15 -15.10 -4.28
C LEU A 53 -13.72 -14.20 -3.12
N PHE A 54 -14.68 -13.55 -2.43
CA PHE A 54 -14.40 -12.77 -1.23
C PHE A 54 -13.72 -13.61 -0.14
N ALA A 55 -14.27 -14.80 0.17
CA ALA A 55 -13.71 -15.73 1.16
C ALA A 55 -12.27 -16.16 0.81
N ILE A 56 -11.96 -16.37 -0.48
CA ILE A 56 -10.60 -16.69 -0.95
C ILE A 56 -9.66 -15.49 -0.72
N ILE A 57 -10.09 -14.27 -1.06
CA ILE A 57 -9.23 -13.09 -0.93
C ILE A 57 -8.92 -12.80 0.54
N ILE A 58 -9.92 -12.82 1.42
CA ILE A 58 -9.71 -12.56 2.86
C ILE A 58 -8.85 -13.63 3.52
N THR A 59 -9.04 -14.92 3.18
CA THR A 59 -8.17 -15.97 3.72
C THR A 59 -6.72 -15.83 3.23
N MET A 60 -6.53 -15.48 1.94
CA MET A 60 -5.21 -15.21 1.39
C MET A 60 -4.55 -13.96 2.02
N SER A 61 -5.32 -12.92 2.34
CA SER A 61 -4.78 -11.72 2.99
C SER A 61 -4.37 -12.00 4.45
N LEU A 62 -5.12 -12.85 5.17
CA LEU A 62 -4.75 -13.33 6.50
C LEU A 62 -3.51 -14.23 6.47
N LEU A 63 -3.42 -15.16 5.53
CA LEU A 63 -2.22 -15.98 5.35
C LEU A 63 -0.99 -15.14 4.95
N GLY A 64 -1.17 -14.21 4.01
CA GLY A 64 -0.12 -13.29 3.58
C GLY A 64 0.39 -12.45 4.75
N SER A 65 -0.51 -11.88 5.54
CA SER A 65 -0.14 -11.05 6.68
C SER A 65 0.64 -11.84 7.74
N PHE A 66 0.26 -13.10 7.97
CA PHE A 66 0.93 -14.00 8.90
C PHE A 66 2.37 -14.28 8.47
N ILE A 67 2.58 -14.55 7.18
CA ILE A 67 3.92 -14.77 6.61
C ILE A 67 4.77 -13.51 6.75
N VAL A 68 4.21 -12.34 6.42
CA VAL A 68 4.91 -11.06 6.43
C VAL A 68 5.39 -10.71 7.84
N ILE A 69 4.49 -10.70 8.82
CA ILE A 69 4.85 -10.30 10.19
C ILE A 69 5.86 -11.26 10.82
N ASN A 70 5.70 -12.58 10.65
CA ASN A 70 6.66 -13.54 11.19
C ASN A 70 8.06 -13.34 10.60
N ARG A 71 8.16 -13.12 9.29
CA ARG A 71 9.45 -12.81 8.65
C ARG A 71 10.05 -11.53 9.22
N ILE A 72 9.26 -10.47 9.37
CA ILE A 72 9.80 -9.19 9.85
C ILE A 72 10.21 -9.27 11.33
N LEU A 73 9.42 -9.95 12.16
CA LEU A 73 9.77 -10.17 13.57
C LEU A 73 11.09 -10.94 13.74
N THR A 74 11.40 -11.89 12.86
CA THR A 74 12.71 -12.55 12.89
C THR A 74 13.87 -11.60 12.53
N ILE A 75 13.67 -10.68 11.58
CA ILE A 75 14.67 -9.66 11.20
C ILE A 75 14.89 -8.67 12.34
N VAL A 76 13.80 -8.22 12.97
CA VAL A 76 13.83 -7.29 14.11
C VAL A 76 14.54 -7.89 15.32
N ASN A 77 14.25 -9.15 15.65
CA ASN A 77 14.91 -9.88 16.74
C ASN A 77 16.44 -9.95 16.56
N LYS A 78 16.90 -10.27 15.34
CA LYS A 78 18.34 -10.42 15.06
C LYS A 78 19.13 -9.12 15.17
N ARG A 79 18.49 -7.96 14.98
CA ARG A 79 19.19 -6.66 14.90
C ARG A 79 19.02 -5.76 16.12
N LYS A 80 18.28 -6.19 17.16
CA LYS A 80 17.96 -5.37 18.35
C LYS A 80 17.60 -3.91 17.96
N SER A 81 16.70 -3.74 16.99
CA SER A 81 16.35 -2.42 16.47
C SER A 81 15.24 -1.76 17.28
N ILE A 82 14.88 -0.52 16.92
CA ILE A 82 13.76 0.24 17.50
C ILE A 82 12.44 -0.55 17.44
N PHE A 83 12.22 -1.31 16.37
CA PHE A 83 11.03 -2.15 16.20
C PHE A 83 10.93 -3.28 17.24
N SER A 84 12.01 -3.61 17.95
CA SER A 84 11.97 -4.62 19.01
C SER A 84 11.12 -4.19 20.20
N LYS A 85 11.07 -2.88 20.50
CA LYS A 85 10.20 -2.31 21.56
C LYS A 85 8.72 -2.40 21.19
N TYR A 86 8.40 -2.29 19.90
CA TYR A 86 7.03 -2.31 19.39
C TYR A 86 6.58 -3.69 18.93
N LYS A 87 7.42 -4.72 19.10
CA LYS A 87 7.11 -6.09 18.68
C LYS A 87 5.84 -6.63 19.31
N MET A 88 5.66 -6.43 20.61
CA MET A 88 4.47 -6.90 21.33
C MET A 88 3.22 -6.20 20.78
N LEU A 89 3.29 -4.87 20.61
CA LEU A 89 2.21 -4.06 20.06
C LEU A 89 1.81 -4.51 18.65
N LEU A 90 2.77 -4.75 17.76
CA LEU A 90 2.51 -5.24 16.41
C LEU A 90 1.83 -6.62 16.40
N ARG A 91 2.22 -7.49 17.33
CA ARG A 91 1.60 -8.82 17.46
C ARG A 91 0.19 -8.75 18.04
N MET A 92 -0.05 -7.84 18.98
CA MET A 92 -1.40 -7.59 19.51
C MET A 92 -2.33 -7.03 18.44
N MET A 93 -1.86 -6.05 17.64
CA MET A 93 -2.62 -5.52 16.51
C MET A 93 -2.98 -6.59 15.49
N GLN A 94 -2.05 -7.50 15.17
CA GLN A 94 -2.32 -8.64 14.30
C GLN A 94 -3.42 -9.55 14.88
N LEU A 95 -3.33 -9.91 16.16
CA LEU A 95 -4.32 -10.77 16.80
C LEU A 95 -5.73 -10.15 16.78
N ILE A 96 -5.83 -8.85 17.04
CA ILE A 96 -7.10 -8.11 16.97
C ILE A 96 -7.68 -8.12 15.55
N LEU A 97 -6.85 -7.83 14.54
CA LEU A 97 -7.31 -7.87 13.14
C LEU A 97 -7.75 -9.28 12.72
N TYR A 98 -7.09 -10.32 13.25
CA TYR A 98 -7.45 -11.72 12.96
C TYR A 98 -8.75 -12.12 13.64
N SER A 99 -8.97 -11.71 14.89
CA SER A 99 -10.24 -11.96 15.56
C SER A 99 -11.40 -11.24 14.88
N LEU A 100 -11.23 -9.97 14.50
CA LEU A 100 -12.27 -9.19 13.83
C LEU A 100 -12.60 -9.75 12.44
N SER A 101 -11.58 -10.12 11.66
CA SER A 101 -11.78 -10.73 10.34
C SER A 101 -12.39 -12.13 10.39
N ALA A 102 -12.02 -12.95 11.39
CA ALA A 102 -12.66 -14.23 11.61
C ALA A 102 -14.12 -14.08 12.04
N PHE A 103 -14.42 -13.09 12.89
CA PHE A 103 -15.79 -12.74 13.25
C PHE A 103 -16.60 -12.26 12.04
N LEU A 104 -16.03 -11.39 11.20
CA LEU A 104 -16.65 -10.95 9.95
C LEU A 104 -16.94 -12.11 8.99
N LEU A 105 -15.99 -13.03 8.84
CA LEU A 105 -16.17 -14.23 8.02
C LEU A 105 -17.30 -15.13 8.54
N PHE A 106 -17.37 -15.28 9.87
CA PHE A 106 -18.43 -16.05 10.52
C PHE A 106 -19.80 -15.43 10.24
N ASP A 107 -19.97 -14.12 10.47
CA ASP A 107 -21.23 -13.41 10.24
C ASP A 107 -21.72 -13.58 8.78
N ILE A 108 -20.80 -13.44 7.81
CA ILE A 108 -21.13 -13.55 6.38
C ILE A 108 -21.56 -14.97 6.00
N ILE A 109 -20.84 -15.99 6.49
CA ILE A 109 -21.10 -17.40 6.09
C ILE A 109 -22.30 -17.99 6.84
N ALA A 110 -22.42 -17.71 8.14
CA ALA A 110 -23.44 -18.32 8.99
C ALA A 110 -24.76 -17.55 8.99
N GLU A 111 -24.69 -16.21 9.03
CA GLU A 111 -25.88 -15.37 9.24
C GLU A 111 -26.29 -14.60 7.97
N SER A 112 -25.48 -14.63 6.91
CA SER A 112 -25.70 -13.87 5.66
C SER A 112 -25.92 -12.36 5.88
N LYS A 113 -25.29 -11.83 6.93
CA LYS A 113 -25.33 -10.42 7.31
C LYS A 113 -24.00 -10.02 7.93
N TYR A 114 -23.76 -8.73 8.09
CA TYR A 114 -22.70 -8.24 8.96
C TYR A 114 -23.06 -6.87 9.53
N TYR A 115 -22.39 -6.50 10.62
CA TYR A 115 -22.59 -5.22 11.29
C TYR A 115 -21.59 -4.17 10.82
N THR A 116 -22.05 -2.94 10.58
CA THR A 116 -21.18 -1.81 10.18
C THR A 116 -20.13 -1.51 11.25
N ILE A 117 -20.43 -1.75 12.53
CA ILE A 117 -19.47 -1.67 13.63
C ILE A 117 -18.25 -2.57 13.41
N ASN A 118 -18.42 -3.75 12.83
CA ASN A 118 -17.30 -4.65 12.58
C ASN A 118 -16.35 -4.04 11.52
N LEU A 119 -16.91 -3.46 10.45
CA LEU A 119 -16.14 -2.75 9.44
C LEU A 119 -15.40 -1.54 10.02
N THR A 120 -16.07 -0.71 10.83
CA THR A 120 -15.44 0.47 11.45
C THR A 120 -14.30 0.07 12.40
N LEU A 121 -14.45 -1.01 13.18
CA LEU A 121 -13.39 -1.51 14.04
C LEU A 121 -12.19 -2.00 13.21
N ILE A 122 -12.43 -2.77 12.15
CA ILE A 122 -11.36 -3.24 11.26
C ILE A 122 -10.59 -2.06 10.66
N THR A 123 -11.28 -1.02 10.19
CA THR A 123 -10.61 0.16 9.61
C THR A 123 -9.83 0.95 10.65
N ILE A 124 -10.39 1.19 11.83
CA ILE A 124 -9.69 1.90 12.92
C ILE A 124 -8.43 1.15 13.33
N PHE A 125 -8.48 -0.16 13.53
CA PHE A 125 -7.31 -0.94 13.92
C PHE A 125 -6.27 -1.05 12.81
N SER A 126 -6.71 -1.20 11.56
CA SER A 126 -5.81 -1.30 10.40
C SER A 126 -5.10 0.01 10.10
N TYR A 127 -5.85 1.09 9.84
CA TYR A 127 -5.27 2.40 9.58
C TYR A 127 -4.55 2.92 10.82
N GLY A 128 -5.08 2.70 12.03
CA GLY A 128 -4.42 3.07 13.28
C GLY A 128 -3.04 2.42 13.45
N SER A 129 -2.90 1.15 13.06
CA SER A 129 -1.60 0.47 13.04
C SER A 129 -0.64 1.11 12.02
N SER A 130 -1.12 1.42 10.83
CA SER A 130 -0.34 2.12 9.79
C SER A 130 0.07 3.54 10.22
N ILE A 131 -0.80 4.28 10.90
CA ILE A 131 -0.54 5.61 11.49
C ILE A 131 0.56 5.53 12.53
N GLY A 132 0.47 4.59 13.46
CA GLY A 132 1.51 4.36 14.47
C GLY A 132 2.87 4.07 13.84
N LEU A 133 2.92 3.19 12.85
CA LEU A 133 4.15 2.83 12.14
C LEU A 133 4.74 4.00 11.32
N SER A 134 3.90 4.71 10.57
CA SER A 134 4.33 5.84 9.74
C SER A 134 4.89 6.99 10.59
N LEU A 135 4.24 7.32 11.71
CA LEU A 135 4.74 8.34 12.64
C LEU A 135 6.08 7.95 13.27
N LEU A 136 6.22 6.69 13.69
CA LEU A 136 7.46 6.17 14.28
C LEU A 136 8.62 6.21 13.28
N VAL A 137 8.39 5.78 12.03
CA VAL A 137 9.46 5.76 11.02
C VAL A 137 9.79 7.16 10.52
N SER A 138 8.78 7.99 10.25
CA SER A 138 8.98 9.37 9.80
C SER A 138 9.81 10.18 10.83
N SER A 139 9.42 10.16 12.10
CA SER A 139 10.15 10.88 13.16
C SER A 139 11.62 10.45 13.27
N LYS A 140 11.90 9.15 13.09
CA LYS A 140 13.28 8.63 13.11
C LYS A 140 14.08 9.01 11.88
N LEU A 141 13.48 8.97 10.69
CA LEU A 141 14.16 9.42 9.46
C LEU A 141 14.46 10.92 9.50
N LEU A 142 13.57 11.74 10.07
CA LEU A 142 13.79 13.17 10.26
C LEU A 142 14.86 13.44 11.33
N SER A 143 14.82 12.72 12.46
CA SER A 143 15.88 12.80 13.48
C SER A 143 17.24 12.42 12.90
N TRP A 144 17.30 11.38 12.07
CA TRP A 144 18.55 10.93 11.47
C TRP A 144 19.08 11.93 10.42
N TYR A 145 18.19 12.65 9.72
CA TYR A 145 18.59 13.79 8.89
C TYR A 145 19.23 14.91 9.72
N ARG A 146 18.73 15.20 10.93
CA ARG A 146 19.32 16.22 11.80
C ARG A 146 20.79 15.90 12.13
N GLU A 147 21.09 14.63 12.38
CA GLU A 147 22.44 14.16 12.73
C GLU A 147 23.37 13.99 11.51
N ASN A 148 22.85 13.46 10.39
CA ASN A 148 23.68 13.04 9.25
C ASN A 148 23.59 13.95 8.03
N LYS A 149 22.65 14.89 8.03
CA LYS A 149 22.31 15.77 6.89
C LYS A 149 22.08 15.00 5.57
N ASN A 150 21.63 13.74 5.65
CA ASN A 150 21.33 12.94 4.48
C ASN A 150 19.96 13.31 3.88
N LYS A 151 19.98 14.00 2.74
CA LYS A 151 18.79 14.43 1.98
C LYS A 151 17.82 13.28 1.67
N PHE A 152 18.33 12.07 1.43
CA PHE A 152 17.49 10.91 1.15
C PHE A 152 16.58 10.55 2.32
N SER A 153 17.08 10.62 3.56
CA SER A 153 16.28 10.35 4.76
C SER A 153 15.23 11.43 5.01
N LEU A 154 15.54 12.69 4.70
CA LEU A 154 14.58 13.77 4.80
C LEU A 154 13.42 13.57 3.82
N LEU A 155 13.72 13.29 2.55
CA LEU A 155 12.72 13.07 1.51
C LEU A 155 11.76 11.92 1.86
N PHE A 156 12.29 10.77 2.29
CA PHE A 156 11.46 9.65 2.75
C PHE A 156 10.71 9.95 4.05
N GLY A 157 11.34 10.66 4.98
CA GLY A 157 10.71 11.07 6.24
C GLY A 157 9.48 11.94 6.00
N ILE A 158 9.58 12.93 5.10
CA ILE A 158 8.47 13.81 4.71
C ILE A 158 7.41 13.02 3.92
N SER A 159 7.82 12.15 2.98
CA SER A 159 6.87 11.30 2.24
C SER A 159 6.01 10.43 3.18
N ILE A 160 6.65 9.75 4.13
CA ILE A 160 5.97 8.91 5.12
C ILE A 160 5.12 9.75 6.09
N PHE A 161 5.48 11.01 6.33
CA PHE A 161 4.66 11.92 7.12
C PHE A 161 3.36 12.31 6.41
N PHE A 162 3.39 12.57 5.10
CA PHE A 162 2.15 12.80 4.35
C PHE A 162 1.28 11.54 4.25
N ILE A 163 1.89 10.35 4.22
CA ILE A 163 1.15 9.09 4.38
C ILE A 163 0.48 8.99 5.76
N PHE A 164 1.15 9.43 6.83
CA PHE A 164 0.55 9.53 8.16
C PHE A 164 -0.70 10.43 8.14
N ILE A 165 -0.61 11.63 7.55
CA ILE A 165 -1.74 12.56 7.41
C ILE A 165 -2.87 11.91 6.62
N ASN A 166 -2.57 11.33 5.47
CA ASN A 166 -3.57 10.71 4.60
C ASN A 166 -4.30 9.56 5.31
N ASN A 167 -3.58 8.67 6.00
CA ASN A 167 -4.17 7.57 6.76
C ASN A 167 -5.05 8.08 7.91
N LEU A 168 -4.63 9.16 8.59
CA LEU A 168 -5.41 9.77 9.67
C LEU A 168 -6.74 10.32 9.14
N VAL A 169 -6.69 11.07 8.03
CA VAL A 169 -7.89 11.63 7.39
C VAL A 169 -8.79 10.52 6.85
N SER A 170 -8.22 9.43 6.32
CA SER A 170 -8.97 8.28 5.82
C SER A 170 -9.79 7.58 6.90
N ILE A 171 -9.29 7.50 8.16
CA ILE A 171 -10.10 6.97 9.28
C ILE A 171 -11.35 7.82 9.49
N PHE A 172 -11.19 9.16 9.53
CA PHE A 172 -12.32 10.06 9.70
C PHE A 172 -13.32 9.94 8.55
N LEU A 173 -12.82 9.84 7.30
CA LEU A 173 -13.67 9.64 6.12
C LEU A 173 -14.47 8.34 6.19
N PHE A 174 -13.83 7.21 6.49
CA PHE A 174 -14.56 5.95 6.56
C PHE A 174 -15.50 5.91 7.75
N ALA A 175 -15.16 6.54 8.88
CA ALA A 175 -16.06 6.65 10.02
C ALA A 175 -17.31 7.47 9.70
N THR A 176 -17.18 8.61 9.02
CA THR A 176 -18.34 9.43 8.62
C THR A 176 -19.21 8.69 7.63
N VAL A 177 -18.63 8.13 6.57
CA VAL A 177 -19.37 7.40 5.53
C VAL A 177 -20.07 6.17 6.09
N LEU A 178 -19.42 5.37 6.95
CA LEU A 178 -20.04 4.19 7.54
C LEU A 178 -21.13 4.54 8.56
N SER A 179 -21.09 5.73 9.16
CA SER A 179 -22.15 6.19 10.08
C SER A 179 -23.46 6.54 9.37
N GLU A 180 -23.42 6.82 8.06
CA GLU A 180 -24.61 7.04 7.22
C GLU A 180 -25.27 5.73 6.80
N LYS A 181 -24.62 4.58 7.02
CA LYS A 181 -25.10 3.26 6.62
C LYS A 181 -25.99 2.64 7.69
N PRO A 182 -26.94 1.75 7.32
CA PRO A 182 -27.72 1.00 8.31
C PRO A 182 -26.80 0.17 9.20
N PHE A 183 -27.23 -0.06 10.45
CA PHE A 183 -26.46 -0.82 11.43
C PHE A 183 -26.15 -2.26 10.98
N GLU A 184 -27.13 -2.88 10.31
CA GLU A 184 -27.06 -4.22 9.75
C GLU A 184 -27.09 -4.15 8.23
N ILE A 185 -26.15 -4.86 7.59
CA ILE A 185 -26.05 -4.96 6.14
C ILE A 185 -26.30 -6.41 5.73
N THR A 186 -27.21 -6.58 4.78
CA THR A 186 -27.65 -7.87 4.23
C THR A 186 -27.59 -7.84 2.71
N THR A 187 -27.94 -8.95 2.05
CA THR A 187 -28.04 -8.98 0.57
C THR A 187 -29.08 -8.01 0.01
N SER A 188 -30.08 -7.58 0.80
CA SER A 188 -31.14 -6.69 0.34
C SER A 188 -30.85 -5.20 0.54
N THR A 189 -29.78 -4.84 1.26
CA THR A 189 -29.47 -3.42 1.50
C THR A 189 -28.86 -2.78 0.26
N PRO A 190 -29.35 -1.61 -0.19
CA PRO A 190 -28.83 -0.96 -1.39
C PRO A 190 -27.41 -0.42 -1.17
N ILE A 191 -26.57 -0.56 -2.19
CA ILE A 191 -25.21 -0.04 -2.21
C ILE A 191 -25.27 1.38 -2.78
N ILE A 192 -24.94 2.37 -1.94
CA ILE A 192 -25.05 3.80 -2.28
C ILE A 192 -23.72 4.48 -1.99
N PHE A 193 -23.11 5.11 -2.99
CA PHE A 193 -21.94 5.97 -2.80
C PHE A 193 -22.40 7.40 -2.53
N ASN A 194 -22.55 7.75 -1.26
CA ASN A 194 -22.97 9.09 -0.88
C ASN A 194 -21.74 9.97 -0.66
N PHE A 195 -21.23 10.61 -1.71
CA PHE A 195 -20.15 11.61 -1.61
C PHE A 195 -20.67 13.04 -1.66
N GLU A 196 -21.80 13.24 -2.33
CA GLU A 196 -22.43 14.55 -2.51
C GLU A 196 -23.35 14.88 -1.33
N CYS A 197 -23.48 16.16 -1.05
CA CYS A 197 -24.17 16.64 0.13
C CYS A 197 -24.80 17.99 -0.24
N ASN A 198 -26.09 17.96 -0.61
CA ASN A 198 -26.76 19.11 -1.23
C ASN A 198 -27.20 20.21 -0.25
N ASN A 199 -26.89 20.05 1.05
CA ASN A 199 -27.28 20.98 2.10
C ASN A 199 -26.04 21.71 2.64
N ASP A 200 -26.15 23.03 2.86
CA ASP A 200 -25.12 23.87 3.51
C ASP A 200 -24.90 23.57 5.01
N SER A 201 -25.17 22.34 5.44
CA SER A 201 -24.98 21.91 6.83
C SER A 201 -23.48 21.82 7.18
N LEU A 202 -23.15 22.09 8.45
CA LEU A 202 -21.78 21.91 8.97
C LEU A 202 -21.23 20.50 8.71
N TYR A 203 -22.11 19.49 8.71
CA TYR A 203 -21.75 18.11 8.41
C TYR A 203 -21.27 17.93 6.95
N CYS A 204 -21.97 18.53 5.99
CA CYS A 204 -21.61 18.47 4.58
C CYS A 204 -20.27 19.17 4.30
N VAL A 205 -20.08 20.38 4.85
CA VAL A 205 -18.80 21.11 4.75
C VAL A 205 -17.65 20.30 5.33
N PHE A 206 -17.88 19.63 6.48
CA PHE A 206 -16.89 18.76 7.09
C PHE A 206 -16.54 17.55 6.23
N LYS A 207 -17.56 16.86 5.67
CA LYS A 207 -17.39 15.70 4.79
C LYS A 207 -16.61 16.06 3.53
N GLU A 208 -16.99 17.15 2.86
CA GLU A 208 -16.29 17.65 1.66
C GLU A 208 -14.84 18.04 1.98
N SER A 209 -14.63 18.75 3.10
CA SER A 209 -13.29 19.12 3.56
C SER A 209 -12.40 17.91 3.81
N ILE A 210 -12.93 16.84 4.41
CA ILE A 210 -12.19 15.59 4.63
C ILE A 210 -11.79 14.94 3.30
N ILE A 211 -12.72 14.84 2.35
CA ILE A 211 -12.46 14.26 1.02
C ILE A 211 -11.35 15.05 0.30
N ASN A 212 -11.42 16.38 0.35
CA ASN A 212 -10.43 17.26 -0.26
C ASN A 212 -9.06 17.12 0.42
N ILE A 213 -8.98 17.12 1.75
CA ILE A 213 -7.72 16.94 2.49
C ILE A 213 -7.12 15.55 2.22
N GLN A 214 -7.95 14.50 2.14
CA GLN A 214 -7.50 13.15 1.79
C GLN A 214 -6.87 13.15 0.39
N SER A 215 -7.55 13.76 -0.59
CA SER A 215 -7.10 13.85 -1.97
C SER A 215 -5.80 14.64 -2.09
N TYR A 216 -5.71 15.83 -1.48
CA TYR A 216 -4.48 16.64 -1.52
C TYR A 216 -3.30 15.98 -0.81
N SER A 217 -3.54 15.33 0.34
CA SER A 217 -2.48 14.58 1.03
C SER A 217 -2.00 13.38 0.22
N MET A 218 -2.89 12.74 -0.55
CA MET A 218 -2.55 11.69 -1.51
C MET A 218 -1.62 12.19 -2.60
N MET A 219 -2.01 13.29 -3.26
CA MET A 219 -1.21 13.92 -4.31
C MET A 219 0.17 14.34 -3.77
N ALA A 220 0.22 14.89 -2.56
CA ALA A 220 1.45 15.31 -1.91
C ALA A 220 2.41 14.15 -1.65
N TYR A 221 1.95 13.05 -1.01
CA TYR A 221 2.84 11.91 -0.79
C TYR A 221 3.24 11.24 -2.10
N PHE A 222 2.35 11.21 -3.11
CA PHE A 222 2.67 10.68 -4.43
C PHE A 222 3.81 11.46 -5.09
N ALA A 223 3.71 12.78 -5.15
CA ALA A 223 4.73 13.65 -5.73
C ALA A 223 6.07 13.54 -4.98
N LEU A 224 6.04 13.50 -3.65
CA LEU A 224 7.24 13.30 -2.85
C LEU A 224 7.87 11.92 -3.10
N PHE A 225 7.06 10.88 -3.27
CA PHE A 225 7.55 9.55 -3.58
C PHE A 225 8.17 9.47 -4.98
N TRP A 226 7.59 10.17 -5.95
CA TRP A 226 8.18 10.34 -7.27
C TRP A 226 9.56 11.00 -7.19
N ILE A 227 9.69 12.11 -6.46
CA ILE A 227 10.98 12.79 -6.23
C ILE A 227 11.98 11.83 -5.59
N CYS A 228 11.56 11.06 -4.59
CA CYS A 228 12.40 10.06 -3.95
C CYS A 228 12.92 9.02 -4.94
N ASN A 229 12.03 8.49 -5.79
CA ASN A 229 12.37 7.48 -6.78
C ASN A 229 13.33 8.04 -7.85
N TYR A 230 13.06 9.26 -8.32
CA TYR A 230 13.95 9.97 -9.24
C TYR A 230 15.37 10.08 -8.68
N PHE A 231 15.53 10.57 -7.44
CA PHE A 231 16.86 10.69 -6.82
C PHE A 231 17.56 9.33 -6.64
N LEU A 232 16.80 8.31 -6.21
CA LEU A 232 17.33 6.95 -6.02
C LEU A 232 17.89 6.38 -7.34
N LEU A 233 17.14 6.53 -8.43
CA LEU A 233 17.51 6.01 -9.74
C LEU A 233 18.58 6.87 -10.42
N HIS A 234 18.53 8.19 -10.26
CA HIS A 234 19.47 9.11 -10.88
C HIS A 234 20.91 8.83 -10.44
N TYR A 235 21.11 8.54 -9.15
CA TYR A 235 22.42 8.17 -8.62
C TYR A 235 23.02 6.91 -9.28
N GLN A 236 22.16 6.01 -9.78
CA GLN A 236 22.56 4.75 -10.42
C GLN A 236 22.32 4.75 -11.94
N ILE A 237 22.10 5.92 -12.57
CA ILE A 237 21.70 6.03 -13.99
C ILE A 237 22.65 5.31 -14.95
N LYS A 238 23.97 5.41 -14.70
CA LYS A 238 25.01 4.77 -15.51
C LYS A 238 24.91 3.23 -15.51
N LYS A 239 24.38 2.64 -14.44
CA LYS A 239 24.27 1.17 -14.28
C LYS A 239 22.89 0.62 -14.66
N ILE A 240 21.83 1.42 -14.49
CA ILE A 240 20.45 1.02 -14.83
C ILE A 240 20.21 1.08 -16.33
N GLY A 241 20.83 2.03 -17.01
CA GLY A 241 20.60 2.32 -18.42
C GLY A 241 19.60 3.48 -18.61
N ARG A 242 19.88 4.33 -19.59
CA ARG A 242 19.15 5.58 -19.83
C ARG A 242 17.66 5.35 -20.15
N THR A 243 17.34 4.37 -20.99
CA THR A 243 15.95 4.05 -21.38
C THR A 243 15.11 3.59 -20.19
N ARG A 244 15.62 2.63 -19.42
CA ARG A 244 14.95 2.14 -18.20
C ARG A 244 14.77 3.25 -17.16
N PHE A 245 15.75 4.14 -17.02
CA PHE A 245 15.64 5.30 -16.13
C PHE A 245 14.49 6.23 -16.52
N PHE A 246 14.39 6.61 -17.81
CA PHE A 246 13.32 7.48 -18.27
C PHE A 246 11.96 6.81 -18.13
N VAL A 247 11.81 5.55 -18.54
CA VAL A 247 10.53 4.82 -18.38
C VAL A 247 10.10 4.76 -16.91
N LEU A 248 11.01 4.46 -15.98
CA LEU A 248 10.66 4.36 -14.55
C LEU A 248 10.34 5.71 -13.89
N THR A 249 10.81 6.83 -14.47
CA THR A 249 10.59 8.16 -13.89
C THR A 249 9.47 8.95 -14.59
N SER A 250 9.32 8.84 -15.90
CA SER A 250 8.28 9.57 -16.65
C SER A 250 6.94 8.84 -16.68
N LEU A 251 6.93 7.51 -16.80
CA LEU A 251 5.69 6.74 -16.93
C LEU A 251 4.75 6.88 -15.72
N PRO A 252 5.22 6.89 -14.46
CA PRO A 252 4.33 7.15 -13.32
C PRO A 252 3.65 8.52 -13.36
N LEU A 253 4.29 9.55 -13.94
CA LEU A 253 3.66 10.87 -14.09
C LEU A 253 2.55 10.85 -15.13
N VAL A 254 2.80 10.22 -16.28
CA VAL A 254 1.79 10.06 -17.34
C VAL A 254 0.59 9.27 -16.81
N LEU A 255 0.86 8.17 -16.10
CA LEU A 255 -0.20 7.37 -15.48
C LEU A 255 -0.95 8.14 -14.40
N PHE A 256 -0.28 8.98 -13.62
CA PHE A 256 -0.94 9.82 -12.64
C PHE A 256 -1.92 10.81 -13.27
N PHE A 257 -1.65 11.32 -14.48
CA PHE A 257 -2.62 12.16 -15.19
C PHE A 257 -3.93 11.43 -15.51
N PHE A 258 -3.88 10.12 -15.79
CA PHE A 258 -5.09 9.33 -16.03
C PHE A 258 -5.98 9.18 -14.80
N VAL A 259 -5.50 9.47 -13.60
CA VAL A 259 -6.35 9.53 -12.39
C VAL A 259 -7.40 10.64 -12.51
N PHE A 260 -7.09 11.72 -13.23
CA PHE A 260 -8.03 12.83 -13.45
C PHE A 260 -9.07 12.53 -14.54
N ILE A 261 -9.00 11.38 -15.22
CA ILE A 261 -10.03 10.97 -16.20
C ILE A 261 -11.44 11.03 -15.59
N TYR A 262 -11.57 10.66 -14.31
CA TYR A 262 -12.85 10.67 -13.60
C TYR A 262 -13.53 12.05 -13.52
N HIS A 263 -12.77 13.14 -13.68
CA HIS A 263 -13.30 14.52 -13.66
C HIS A 263 -13.81 15.02 -15.03
N TYR A 264 -13.68 14.23 -16.10
CA TYR A 264 -14.11 14.65 -17.43
C TYR A 264 -15.55 14.20 -17.70
N ASP A 265 -16.50 15.11 -17.48
CA ASP A 265 -17.93 14.92 -17.77
C ASP A 265 -18.21 14.62 -19.26
N GLU A 266 -17.31 15.00 -20.16
CA GLU A 266 -17.41 14.74 -21.60
C GLU A 266 -17.45 13.24 -21.96
N LEU A 267 -16.98 12.35 -21.09
CA LEU A 267 -17.11 10.92 -21.33
C LEU A 267 -18.56 10.42 -21.11
N TYR A 268 -19.35 11.11 -20.27
CA TYR A 268 -20.79 10.84 -20.13
C TYR A 268 -21.59 11.45 -21.29
N SER A 269 -21.17 12.58 -21.85
CA SER A 269 -21.83 13.11 -23.05
C SER A 269 -21.64 12.21 -24.28
N LEU A 270 -20.60 11.36 -24.30
CA LEU A 270 -20.43 10.32 -25.31
C LEU A 270 -21.42 9.15 -25.15
N SER A 271 -21.88 8.82 -23.93
CA SER A 271 -22.89 7.76 -23.75
C SER A 271 -24.25 8.19 -24.27
N GLU A 272 -24.63 9.45 -24.03
CA GLU A 272 -25.89 10.05 -24.49
C GLU A 272 -25.98 10.09 -26.02
N ASN A 273 -24.86 10.35 -26.71
CA ASN A 273 -24.81 10.43 -28.17
C ASN A 273 -24.69 9.07 -28.89
N MET A 274 -24.18 8.03 -28.21
CA MET A 274 -23.83 6.73 -28.84
C MET A 274 -24.64 5.54 -28.29
N ASN A 275 -25.65 5.77 -27.44
CA ASN A 275 -26.46 4.73 -26.77
C ASN A 275 -25.62 3.68 -26.02
N PHE A 276 -24.49 4.09 -25.42
CA PHE A 276 -23.72 3.18 -24.56
C PHE A 276 -24.35 3.12 -23.16
N ASP A 277 -24.32 1.93 -22.56
CA ASP A 277 -24.71 1.74 -21.17
C ASP A 277 -23.77 2.53 -20.23
N GLU A 278 -24.33 3.50 -19.51
CA GLU A 278 -23.61 4.38 -18.58
C GLU A 278 -22.81 3.59 -17.54
N SER A 279 -23.34 2.43 -17.12
CA SER A 279 -22.70 1.56 -16.14
C SER A 279 -21.38 0.96 -16.65
N ILE A 280 -21.30 0.65 -17.95
CA ILE A 280 -20.09 0.14 -18.60
C ILE A 280 -19.04 1.25 -18.71
N VAL A 281 -19.45 2.46 -19.07
CA VAL A 281 -18.56 3.62 -19.16
C VAL A 281 -17.96 3.93 -17.79
N PHE A 282 -18.79 3.94 -16.74
CA PHE A 282 -18.34 4.13 -15.36
C PHE A 282 -17.34 3.04 -14.92
N MET A 283 -17.65 1.76 -15.15
CA MET A 283 -16.75 0.65 -14.83
C MET A 283 -15.39 0.77 -15.54
N LEU A 284 -15.37 1.23 -16.80
CA LEU A 284 -14.15 1.41 -17.58
C LEU A 284 -13.33 2.60 -17.06
N GLN A 285 -13.98 3.72 -16.72
CA GLN A 285 -13.31 4.89 -16.13
C GLN A 285 -12.63 4.51 -14.81
N ILE A 286 -13.36 3.87 -13.89
CA ILE A 286 -12.82 3.41 -12.61
C ILE A 286 -11.70 2.39 -12.83
N PHE A 287 -11.84 1.49 -13.82
CA PHE A 287 -10.77 0.56 -14.18
C PHE A 287 -9.50 1.28 -14.62
N MET A 288 -9.62 2.28 -15.51
CA MET A 288 -8.48 3.07 -15.98
C MET A 288 -7.77 3.80 -14.84
N VAL A 289 -8.53 4.39 -13.91
CA VAL A 289 -7.98 5.04 -12.70
C VAL A 289 -7.23 4.03 -11.84
N ILE A 290 -7.85 2.89 -11.51
CA ILE A 290 -7.30 1.88 -10.61
C ILE A 290 -6.08 1.18 -11.21
N VAL A 291 -6.10 0.87 -12.50
CA VAL A 291 -4.94 0.38 -13.25
C VAL A 291 -3.83 1.42 -13.16
N SER A 292 -4.11 2.68 -13.45
CA SER A 292 -3.08 3.73 -13.46
C SER A 292 -2.42 3.92 -12.08
N THR A 293 -3.21 4.01 -11.00
CA THR A 293 -2.66 4.13 -9.63
C THR A 293 -1.86 2.91 -9.21
N THR A 294 -2.35 1.70 -9.53
CA THR A 294 -1.66 0.44 -9.22
C THR A 294 -0.34 0.32 -9.99
N PHE A 295 -0.35 0.65 -11.28
CA PHE A 295 0.86 0.63 -12.11
C PHE A 295 1.89 1.64 -11.62
N CYS A 296 1.48 2.82 -11.13
CA CYS A 296 2.40 3.74 -10.45
C CYS A 296 3.09 3.08 -9.25
N GLY A 297 2.33 2.40 -8.38
CA GLY A 297 2.88 1.64 -7.25
C GLY A 297 3.86 0.55 -7.69
N ILE A 298 3.51 -0.20 -8.75
CA ILE A 298 4.37 -1.23 -9.36
C ILE A 298 5.68 -0.62 -9.87
N LEU A 299 5.61 0.46 -10.64
CA LEU A 299 6.79 1.15 -11.20
C LEU A 299 7.70 1.67 -10.09
N TYR A 300 7.13 2.27 -9.05
CA TYR A 300 7.90 2.70 -7.90
C TYR A 300 8.61 1.52 -7.21
N GLY A 301 7.90 0.42 -6.99
CA GLY A 301 8.48 -0.81 -6.47
C GLY A 301 9.59 -1.37 -7.36
N ILE A 302 9.41 -1.38 -8.69
CA ILE A 302 10.43 -1.83 -9.65
C ILE A 302 11.66 -0.93 -9.59
N GLY A 303 11.51 0.38 -9.40
CA GLY A 303 12.63 1.30 -9.21
C GLY A 303 13.54 0.88 -8.06
N PHE A 304 12.95 0.56 -6.90
CA PHE A 304 13.69 0.03 -5.75
C PHE A 304 14.33 -1.34 -6.02
N LYS A 305 13.59 -2.24 -6.69
CA LYS A 305 14.11 -3.57 -7.06
C LYS A 305 15.29 -3.48 -8.03
N SER A 306 15.25 -2.51 -8.95
CA SER A 306 16.34 -2.23 -9.89
C SER A 306 17.61 -1.84 -9.14
N VAL A 307 17.50 -0.92 -8.18
CA VAL A 307 18.64 -0.51 -7.34
C VAL A 307 19.13 -1.66 -6.47
N ALA A 308 18.23 -2.47 -5.91
CA ALA A 308 18.61 -3.66 -5.14
C ALA A 308 19.45 -4.64 -5.96
N ASN A 309 19.05 -4.91 -7.20
CA ASN A 309 19.74 -5.83 -8.10
C ASN A 309 21.10 -5.31 -8.58
N LEU A 310 21.36 -4.00 -8.47
CA LEU A 310 22.67 -3.41 -8.75
C LEU A 310 23.62 -3.48 -7.56
N LEU A 311 23.08 -3.64 -6.35
CA LEU A 311 23.84 -3.70 -5.09
C LEU A 311 24.10 -5.14 -4.63
N LYS A 312 24.14 -6.11 -5.54
CA LYS A 312 24.41 -7.54 -5.26
C LYS A 312 25.65 -7.82 -4.40
N MET A 313 26.60 -6.89 -4.34
CA MET A 313 27.78 -6.99 -3.47
C MET A 313 27.47 -6.83 -1.98
N SER A 314 26.36 -6.20 -1.60
CA SER A 314 25.93 -6.06 -0.20
C SER A 314 24.58 -6.78 0.03
N PRO A 315 24.59 -8.10 0.30
CA PRO A 315 23.37 -8.91 0.38
C PRO A 315 22.38 -8.40 1.46
N LYS A 316 22.90 -7.71 2.47
CA LYS A 316 22.09 -7.04 3.51
C LYS A 316 21.29 -5.86 2.96
N VAL A 317 21.87 -5.02 2.10
CA VAL A 317 21.20 -3.85 1.51
C VAL A 317 20.21 -4.31 0.44
N GLU A 318 20.62 -5.25 -0.40
CA GLU A 318 19.77 -5.85 -1.43
C GLU A 318 18.48 -6.42 -0.83
N GLY A 319 18.58 -7.20 0.24
CA GLY A 319 17.41 -7.79 0.90
C GLY A 319 16.40 -6.76 1.40
N HIS A 320 16.89 -5.68 2.03
CA HIS A 320 16.02 -4.62 2.57
C HIS A 320 15.38 -3.76 1.47
N LEU A 321 16.09 -3.50 0.37
CA LEU A 321 15.52 -2.79 -0.77
C LEU A 321 14.48 -3.64 -1.52
N LYS A 322 14.69 -4.96 -1.64
CA LYS A 322 13.66 -5.87 -2.19
C LYS A 322 12.43 -5.94 -1.29
N MET A 323 12.63 -5.93 0.03
CA MET A 323 11.54 -5.87 0.99
C MET A 323 10.74 -4.56 0.85
N ALA A 324 11.44 -3.41 0.76
CA ALA A 324 10.81 -2.12 0.50
C ALA A 324 10.05 -2.12 -0.82
N SER A 325 10.63 -2.68 -1.89
CA SER A 325 10.01 -2.80 -3.20
C SER A 325 8.64 -3.48 -3.14
N TYR A 326 8.55 -4.69 -2.58
CA TYR A 326 7.26 -5.37 -2.44
C TYR A 326 6.30 -4.63 -1.51
N GLY A 327 6.82 -4.04 -0.42
CA GLY A 327 6.03 -3.22 0.50
C GLY A 327 5.38 -2.02 -0.19
N ILE A 328 6.11 -1.32 -1.06
CA ILE A 328 5.59 -0.17 -1.83
C ILE A 328 4.44 -0.62 -2.72
N ILE A 329 4.63 -1.69 -3.50
CA ILE A 329 3.60 -2.19 -4.43
C ILE A 329 2.32 -2.54 -3.66
N LEU A 330 2.46 -3.32 -2.59
CA LEU A 330 1.33 -3.74 -1.77
C LEU A 330 0.68 -2.53 -1.09
N PHE A 331 1.47 -1.59 -0.57
CA PHE A 331 0.98 -0.40 0.10
C PHE A 331 0.10 0.45 -0.83
N PHE A 332 0.54 0.69 -2.07
CA PHE A 332 -0.23 1.47 -3.05
C PHE A 332 -1.55 0.79 -3.42
N ILE A 333 -1.65 -0.53 -3.39
CA ILE A 333 -2.91 -1.24 -3.64
C ILE A 333 -3.80 -1.13 -2.40
N THR A 334 -3.27 -1.49 -1.23
CA THR A 334 -4.08 -1.56 0.00
C THR A 334 -4.48 -0.22 0.56
N ALA A 335 -3.69 0.83 0.36
CA ALA A 335 -3.97 2.16 0.90
C ALA A 335 -5.05 2.89 0.10
N ASN A 336 -5.25 2.52 -1.16
CA ASN A 336 -6.27 3.09 -2.03
C ASN A 336 -7.57 2.28 -2.07
N ALA A 337 -7.62 1.12 -1.42
CA ALA A 337 -8.84 0.33 -1.27
C ALA A 337 -9.93 1.13 -0.55
N THR A 338 -11.18 0.95 -0.97
CA THR A 338 -12.33 1.67 -0.43
C THR A 338 -13.34 0.70 0.15
N ILE A 339 -14.12 1.19 1.13
CA ILE A 339 -15.27 0.48 1.70
C ILE A 339 -16.51 1.37 1.76
N VAL A 340 -16.50 2.49 1.02
CA VAL A 340 -17.58 3.49 1.04
C VAL A 340 -18.91 2.86 0.58
N GLY A 341 -18.86 1.96 -0.40
CA GLY A 341 -20.04 1.24 -0.86
C GLY A 341 -20.69 0.38 0.23
N ALA A 342 -19.91 -0.14 1.18
CA ALA A 342 -20.34 -1.08 2.21
C ALA A 342 -21.19 -2.23 1.64
N SER A 343 -20.68 -2.88 0.59
CA SER A 343 -21.37 -3.96 -0.11
C SER A 343 -21.38 -5.27 0.67
N PHE A 344 -22.35 -6.15 0.38
CA PHE A 344 -22.38 -7.51 0.90
C PHE A 344 -21.98 -8.51 -0.19
N PRO A 345 -20.85 -9.25 -0.07
CA PRO A 345 -19.82 -9.17 0.97
C PRO A 345 -18.92 -7.91 0.83
N PRO A 346 -18.24 -7.47 1.91
CA PRO A 346 -17.57 -6.18 1.99
C PRO A 346 -16.20 -6.18 1.32
N PHE A 347 -16.20 -6.20 -0.02
CA PHE A 347 -14.99 -6.02 -0.83
C PHE A 347 -14.23 -4.75 -0.43
N GLY A 348 -12.89 -4.82 -0.49
CA GLY A 348 -11.98 -3.78 -0.02
C GLY A 348 -11.49 -4.01 1.42
N ILE A 349 -12.28 -4.67 2.28
CA ILE A 349 -11.84 -5.07 3.62
C ILE A 349 -10.60 -5.98 3.60
N PRO A 350 -10.48 -6.99 2.73
CA PRO A 350 -9.28 -7.81 2.66
C PRO A 350 -8.01 -6.99 2.41
N SER A 351 -8.09 -6.00 1.52
CA SER A 351 -7.02 -5.04 1.26
C SER A 351 -6.73 -4.15 2.47
N ILE A 352 -7.77 -3.61 3.13
CA ILE A 352 -7.60 -2.81 4.34
C ILE A 352 -6.97 -3.64 5.46
N ILE A 353 -7.37 -4.89 5.69
CA ILE A 353 -6.73 -5.77 6.70
C ILE A 353 -5.23 -5.93 6.42
N PHE A 354 -4.84 -5.99 5.14
CA PHE A 354 -3.45 -6.18 4.74
C PHE A 354 -2.60 -4.90 4.82
N LEU A 355 -3.21 -3.71 4.83
CA LEU A 355 -2.56 -2.40 4.86
C LEU A 355 -1.42 -2.27 5.90
N PRO A 356 -1.61 -2.60 7.20
CA PRO A 356 -0.55 -2.46 8.20
C PRO A 356 0.65 -3.38 7.93
N PHE A 357 0.43 -4.52 7.26
CA PHE A 357 1.51 -5.45 6.92
C PHE A 357 2.28 -4.98 5.69
N ALA A 358 1.59 -4.41 4.70
CA ALA A 358 2.20 -3.73 3.56
C ALA A 358 3.04 -2.53 4.02
N SER A 359 2.52 -1.72 4.94
CA SER A 359 3.22 -0.58 5.53
C SER A 359 4.44 -1.02 6.34
N LEU A 360 4.35 -2.13 7.08
CA LEU A 360 5.48 -2.74 7.78
C LEU A 360 6.61 -3.15 6.82
N LEU A 361 6.30 -3.85 5.72
CA LEU A 361 7.27 -4.22 4.69
C LEU A 361 7.98 -2.99 4.12
N PHE A 362 7.17 -1.99 3.77
CA PHE A 362 7.62 -0.75 3.17
C PHE A 362 8.56 0.04 4.12
N TYR A 363 8.07 0.37 5.30
CA TYR A 363 8.78 1.25 6.24
C TYR A 363 10.02 0.58 6.83
N VAL A 364 9.94 -0.70 7.22
CA VAL A 364 11.09 -1.44 7.75
C VAL A 364 12.15 -1.64 6.67
N GLY A 365 11.72 -1.95 5.44
CA GLY A 365 12.61 -2.08 4.29
C GLY A 365 13.39 -0.78 4.01
N ILE A 366 12.71 0.37 3.99
CA ILE A 366 13.35 1.67 3.81
C ILE A 366 14.29 1.99 4.96
N TYR A 367 13.81 1.88 6.20
CA TYR A 367 14.59 2.26 7.38
C TYR A 367 15.93 1.52 7.43
N TYR A 368 15.92 0.19 7.25
CA TYR A 368 17.17 -0.56 7.25
C TYR A 368 18.02 -0.35 6.00
N SER A 369 17.40 -0.07 4.84
CA SER A 369 18.15 0.27 3.62
C SER A 369 18.94 1.57 3.81
N ILE A 370 18.30 2.60 4.37
CA ILE A 370 18.94 3.90 4.63
C ILE A 370 20.12 3.74 5.60
N ILE A 371 19.90 3.02 6.71
CA ILE A 371 20.97 2.79 7.69
C ILE A 371 22.12 2.02 7.06
N ALA A 372 21.83 0.95 6.31
CA ALA A 372 22.87 0.13 5.72
C ALA A 372 23.68 0.90 4.65
N ILE A 373 23.02 1.70 3.81
CA ILE A 373 23.69 2.57 2.82
C ILE A 373 24.56 3.62 3.54
N SER A 374 24.04 4.22 4.61
CA SER A 374 24.77 5.25 5.34
C SER A 374 26.04 4.75 6.03
N ASN A 375 26.00 3.53 6.56
CA ASN A 375 27.17 2.92 7.17
C ASN A 375 28.25 2.60 6.13
N ASP A 376 27.88 2.11 4.93
CA ASP A 376 28.85 1.87 3.84
C ASP A 376 29.53 3.19 3.41
N ILE A 377 28.75 4.27 3.26
CA ILE A 377 29.31 5.59 2.91
C ILE A 377 30.29 6.10 3.98
N ARG A 378 29.94 5.98 5.26
CA ARG A 378 30.81 6.38 6.37
C ARG A 378 32.11 5.56 6.39
N VAL A 379 32.03 4.25 6.22
CA VAL A 379 33.20 3.36 6.18
C VAL A 379 34.11 3.71 5.00
N ARG A 380 33.56 3.93 3.79
CA ARG A 380 34.37 4.36 2.64
C ARG A 380 35.06 5.70 2.88
N LYS A 381 34.35 6.66 3.47
CA LYS A 381 34.94 7.97 3.79
C LYS A 381 36.05 7.84 4.84
N TYR A 382 35.87 6.98 5.84
CA TYR A 382 36.88 6.69 6.84
C TYR A 382 38.13 6.04 6.23
N ILE A 383 37.97 4.99 5.41
CA ILE A 383 39.10 4.33 4.73
C ILE A 383 39.83 5.31 3.82
N LYS A 384 39.09 6.10 3.02
CA LYS A 384 39.68 7.14 2.17
C LYS A 384 40.52 8.11 2.99
N ASN A 385 39.95 8.65 4.07
CA ASN A 385 40.64 9.62 4.92
C ASN A 385 41.84 9.01 5.67
N SER A 386 41.77 7.73 6.06
CA SER A 386 42.89 7.01 6.67
C SER A 386 44.04 6.83 5.68
N ALA A 387 43.73 6.42 4.44
CA ALA A 387 44.73 6.24 3.40
C ALA A 387 45.43 7.55 3.00
N TYR A 388 44.71 8.68 3.01
CA TYR A 388 45.35 9.99 2.80
C TYR A 388 46.30 10.38 3.94
N LYS A 389 46.00 10.01 5.18
CA LYS A 389 46.86 10.29 6.34
C LYS A 389 48.11 9.43 6.42
N GLU A 390 48.17 8.30 5.72
CA GLU A 390 49.37 7.45 5.62
C GLU A 390 50.30 7.87 4.47
N LEU A 391 49.85 8.78 3.61
CA LEU A 391 50.62 9.35 2.50
C LEU A 391 51.26 10.71 2.85
N GLU A 392 50.88 11.30 3.99
CA GLU A 392 51.55 12.43 4.65
C GLU A 392 52.51 11.90 5.71
#